data_AF-A0A1V2ZAH2-F1
#
_entry.id   AF-A0A1V2ZAH2-F1
#
_cell.length_a   1.000
_cell.length_b   1.000
_cell.length_c   1.000
_cell.angle_alpha   90.00
_cell.angle_beta   90.00
_cell.angle_gamma   90.00
#
_symmetry.space_group_name_H-M   'P 1'
#
loop_
_entity.id
_entity.type
_entity.pdbx_description
1 polymer ?
#
loop_
_entity_poly.entity_id
_entity_poly.type
_entity_poly.pdbx_seq_one_letter_code
_entity_poly.pdbx_strand_id
1 'polypeptide(L)'
;MTESGLTLGDPAPEAEQQIVSYLGCESVSESCPQAVPASPITAVDASDAPQIWLTSENELVPVEQAEAMQAALQGVGVTAEVGIDGEQHHGLQNNTPNNKKAILAFLQANL
;
A
#
# COMPACT_ATOMS: atom_id res chain seq x y z
N MET A 1 -0.04 -4.94 9.82
CA MET A 1 1.22 -4.96 9.06
C MET A 1 2.12 -6.04 9.63
N THR A 2 2.97 -6.68 8.84
CA THR A 2 3.97 -7.66 9.29
C THR A 2 5.32 -6.99 9.57
N GLU A 3 6.25 -7.67 10.23
CA GLU A 3 7.64 -7.19 10.42
C GLU A 3 8.32 -6.85 9.09
N SER A 4 8.22 -7.74 8.09
CA SER A 4 8.76 -7.46 6.75
C SER A 4 8.11 -6.23 6.12
N GLY A 5 6.82 -6.00 6.36
CA GLY A 5 6.13 -4.79 5.91
C GLY A 5 6.70 -3.53 6.55
N LEU A 6 7.12 -3.56 7.82
CA LEU A 6 7.75 -2.40 8.49
C LEU A 6 9.12 -2.04 7.91
N THR A 7 9.78 -2.97 7.25
CA THR A 7 11.09 -2.73 6.62
C THR A 7 11.00 -2.14 5.22
N LEU A 8 9.79 -1.96 4.67
CA LEU A 8 9.61 -1.34 3.35
C LEU A 8 9.60 0.17 3.50
N GLY A 9 10.66 0.80 3.00
CA GLY A 9 10.90 2.24 3.10
C GLY A 9 11.28 2.68 4.51
N ASP A 10 11.07 3.96 4.80
CA ASP A 10 11.27 4.55 6.13
C ASP A 10 9.92 5.06 6.67
N PRO A 11 9.12 4.20 7.34
CA PRO A 11 7.83 4.61 7.84
C PRO A 11 7.98 5.67 8.94
N ALA A 12 7.12 6.69 8.93
CA ALA A 12 7.12 7.70 9.99
C ALA A 12 6.94 7.05 11.37
N PRO A 13 7.63 7.49 12.43
CA PRO A 13 7.52 6.90 13.78
C PRO A 13 6.06 6.82 14.29
N GLU A 14 5.22 7.78 13.90
CA GLU A 14 3.80 7.81 14.26
C GLU A 14 3.00 6.65 13.63
N ALA A 15 3.45 6.11 12.49
CA ALA A 15 2.78 5.01 11.80
C ALA A 15 2.83 3.71 12.61
N GLU A 16 3.96 3.38 13.24
CA GLU A 16 4.09 2.17 14.06
C GLU A 16 3.09 2.18 15.23
N GLN A 17 2.99 3.32 15.93
CA GLN A 17 2.07 3.45 17.07
C GLN A 17 0.60 3.32 16.65
N GLN A 18 0.24 3.87 15.49
CA GLN A 18 -1.09 3.69 14.92
C GLN A 18 -1.36 2.23 14.53
N ILE A 19 -0.37 1.54 13.96
CA ILE A 19 -0.47 0.14 13.55
C ILE A 19 -0.68 -0.76 14.77
N VAL A 20 0.14 -0.65 15.82
CA VAL A 20 -0.01 -1.50 17.02
C VAL A 20 -1.33 -1.23 17.75
N SER A 21 -1.77 0.03 17.79
CA SER A 21 -3.09 0.43 18.32
C SER A 21 -4.23 -0.20 17.53
N TYR A 22 -4.15 -0.17 16.19
CA TYR A 22 -5.13 -0.81 15.31
C TYR A 22 -5.18 -2.33 15.49
N LEU A 23 -4.02 -2.97 15.62
CA LEU A 23 -3.91 -4.42 15.79
C LEU A 23 -4.30 -4.89 17.20
N GLY A 24 -4.34 -3.98 18.18
CA GLY A 24 -4.51 -4.33 19.59
C GLY A 24 -3.31 -5.08 20.17
N CYS A 25 -2.11 -4.81 19.64
CA CYS A 25 -0.86 -5.46 20.00
C CYS A 25 0.09 -4.48 20.69
N GLU A 26 1.09 -5.01 21.41
CA GLU A 26 2.16 -4.19 21.99
C GLU A 26 3.27 -3.86 20.96
N SER A 27 3.44 -4.73 19.96
CA SER A 27 4.38 -4.55 18.86
C SER A 27 3.87 -5.24 17.59
N VAL A 28 4.46 -4.90 16.45
CA VAL A 28 4.16 -5.51 15.14
C VAL A 28 4.95 -6.83 14.92
N SER A 29 5.57 -7.36 15.99
CA SER A 29 6.37 -8.58 15.91
C SER A 29 5.56 -9.85 15.60
N GLU A 30 6.24 -10.97 15.36
CA GLU A 30 5.64 -12.32 15.23
C GLU A 30 4.69 -12.69 16.39
N SER A 31 4.79 -12.03 17.55
CA SER A 31 3.88 -12.22 18.68
C SER A 31 2.50 -11.57 18.53
N CYS A 32 2.26 -10.82 17.45
CA CYS A 32 0.97 -10.22 17.12
C CYS A 32 0.23 -11.09 16.07
N PRO A 33 -0.61 -12.06 16.46
CA PRO A 33 -1.30 -12.94 15.52
C PRO A 33 -2.23 -12.20 14.54
N GLN A 34 -2.61 -10.96 14.85
CA GLN A 34 -3.41 -10.08 14.02
C GLN A 34 -2.60 -9.47 12.87
N ALA A 35 -1.28 -9.45 12.95
CA ALA A 35 -0.39 -8.77 12.00
C ALA A 35 -0.53 -9.32 10.56
N VAL A 36 -0.44 -10.64 10.38
CA VAL A 36 -0.53 -11.29 9.07
C VAL A 36 -1.92 -11.13 8.44
N PRO A 37 -3.04 -11.49 9.12
CA PRO A 37 -4.38 -11.30 8.56
C PRO A 37 -4.71 -9.84 8.22
N ALA A 38 -4.13 -8.87 8.94
CA ALA A 38 -4.29 -7.45 8.67
C ALA A 38 -3.33 -6.89 7.60
N SER A 39 -2.56 -7.74 6.91
CA SER A 39 -1.59 -7.34 5.89
C SER A 39 -2.02 -7.87 4.52
N PRO A 40 -2.67 -7.06 3.68
CA PRO A 40 -3.27 -7.52 2.41
C PRO A 40 -2.29 -8.22 1.47
N ILE A 41 -1.01 -7.81 1.47
CA ILE A 41 0.02 -8.41 0.60
C ILE A 41 0.21 -9.91 0.83
N THR A 42 -0.17 -10.41 2.02
CA THR A 42 -0.06 -11.83 2.39
C THR A 42 -1.18 -12.70 1.82
N ALA A 43 -2.23 -12.09 1.26
CA ALA A 43 -3.40 -12.77 0.72
C ALA A 43 -3.51 -12.66 -0.81
N VAL A 44 -2.50 -12.08 -1.48
CA VAL A 44 -2.49 -11.88 -2.93
C VAL A 44 -2.53 -13.21 -3.67
N ASP A 45 -3.45 -13.33 -4.63
CA ASP A 45 -3.53 -14.47 -5.54
C ASP A 45 -4.03 -14.10 -6.95
N ALA A 46 -4.00 -15.07 -7.87
CA ALA A 46 -4.32 -14.85 -9.28
C ALA A 46 -5.80 -14.52 -9.55
N SER A 47 -6.68 -14.60 -8.55
CA SER A 47 -8.09 -14.24 -8.66
C SER A 47 -8.37 -12.77 -8.34
N ASP A 48 -7.37 -12.03 -7.83
CA ASP A 48 -7.50 -10.61 -7.56
C ASP A 48 -7.81 -9.81 -8.85
N ALA A 49 -8.62 -8.76 -8.71
CA ALA A 49 -8.92 -7.85 -9.81
C ALA A 49 -7.71 -6.95 -10.13
N PRO A 50 -7.62 -6.38 -11.36
CA PRO A 50 -6.65 -5.34 -11.66
C PRO A 50 -6.67 -4.19 -10.65
N GLN A 51 -5.50 -3.73 -10.20
CA GLN A 51 -5.39 -2.67 -9.18
C GLN A 51 -4.50 -1.50 -9.63
N ILE A 52 -4.85 -0.29 -9.20
CA ILE A 52 -3.98 0.89 -9.29
C ILE A 52 -3.76 1.47 -7.89
N TRP A 53 -2.50 1.72 -7.55
CA TRP A 53 -2.05 2.25 -6.27
C TRP A 53 -1.51 3.66 -6.48
N LEU A 54 -2.07 4.66 -5.79
CA LEU A 54 -1.69 6.06 -5.95
C LEU A 54 -1.18 6.63 -4.63
N THR A 55 0.05 7.12 -4.64
CA THR A 55 0.75 7.67 -3.47
C THR A 55 1.58 8.91 -3.87
N SER A 56 2.41 9.42 -2.98
CA SER A 56 3.31 10.55 -3.19
C SER A 56 4.66 10.31 -2.50
N GLU A 57 5.66 11.10 -2.86
CA GLU A 57 6.98 11.00 -2.23
C GLU A 57 6.94 11.50 -0.78
N ASN A 58 7.79 10.95 0.10
CA ASN A 58 8.00 11.44 1.47
C ASN A 58 6.72 11.63 2.31
N GLU A 59 5.73 10.74 2.16
CA GLU A 59 4.47 10.78 2.91
C GLU A 59 4.46 9.82 4.12
N LEU A 60 3.32 9.70 4.82
CA LEU A 60 3.18 8.87 6.02
C LEU A 60 3.46 7.38 5.73
N VAL A 61 3.00 6.90 4.58
CA VAL A 61 3.20 5.53 4.09
C VAL A 61 4.26 5.55 2.98
N PRO A 62 5.37 4.80 3.10
CA PRO A 62 6.42 4.83 2.08
C PRO A 62 5.95 4.29 0.72
N VAL A 63 6.53 4.83 -0.36
CA VAL A 63 6.26 4.41 -1.75
C VAL A 63 6.51 2.91 -1.93
N GLU A 64 7.52 2.38 -1.24
CA GLU A 64 7.93 0.98 -1.26
C GLU A 64 6.79 0.02 -0.87
N GLN A 65 5.80 0.47 -0.09
CA GLN A 65 4.61 -0.33 0.23
C GLN A 65 3.76 -0.59 -1.03
N ALA A 66 3.55 0.45 -1.85
CA ALA A 66 2.79 0.34 -3.09
C ALA A 66 3.58 -0.47 -4.14
N GLU A 67 4.89 -0.26 -4.24
CA GLU A 67 5.76 -1.02 -5.14
C GLU A 67 5.82 -2.52 -4.77
N ALA A 68 5.92 -2.85 -3.48
CA ALA A 68 5.92 -4.23 -3.02
C ALA A 68 4.60 -4.94 -3.35
N MET A 69 3.47 -4.26 -3.17
CA MET A 69 2.16 -4.80 -3.54
C MET A 69 2.02 -4.99 -5.04
N GLN A 70 2.47 -4.02 -5.85
CA GLN A 70 2.51 -4.16 -7.30
C GLN A 70 3.32 -5.39 -7.73
N ALA A 71 4.51 -5.57 -7.17
CA ALA A 71 5.35 -6.72 -7.46
C ALA A 71 4.68 -8.05 -7.07
N ALA A 72 4.00 -8.10 -5.92
CA ALA A 72 3.25 -9.28 -5.49
C ALA A 72 2.11 -9.63 -6.45
N LEU A 73 1.29 -8.64 -6.82
CA LEU A 73 0.17 -8.80 -7.76
C LEU A 73 0.65 -9.23 -9.15
N GLN A 74 1.66 -8.56 -9.69
CA GLN A 74 2.23 -8.92 -11.00
C GLN A 74 2.88 -10.31 -10.97
N GLY A 75 3.47 -10.70 -9.84
CA GLY A 75 4.06 -12.03 -9.65
C GLY A 75 3.06 -13.17 -9.78
N VAL A 76 1.78 -12.93 -9.47
CA VAL A 76 0.68 -13.89 -9.65
C VAL A 76 -0.13 -13.66 -10.94
N GLY A 77 0.33 -12.75 -11.80
CA GLY A 77 -0.30 -12.47 -13.10
C GLY A 77 -1.43 -11.44 -13.08
N VAL A 78 -1.61 -10.71 -11.97
CA VAL A 78 -2.62 -9.66 -11.84
C VAL A 78 -2.06 -8.33 -12.34
N THR A 79 -2.83 -7.62 -13.17
CA THR A 79 -2.46 -6.27 -13.64
C THR A 79 -2.41 -5.32 -12.45
N ALA A 80 -1.25 -4.71 -12.20
CA ALA A 80 -1.09 -3.71 -11.16
C ALA A 80 -0.23 -2.53 -11.61
N GLU A 81 -0.67 -1.32 -11.28
CA GLU A 81 0.01 -0.06 -11.58
C GLU A 81 0.25 0.75 -10.30
N VAL A 82 1.39 1.44 -10.23
CA VAL A 82 1.72 2.41 -9.17
C VAL A 82 1.90 3.77 -9.80
N GLY A 83 1.22 4.78 -9.25
CA GLY A 83 1.39 6.19 -9.61
C GLY A 83 1.87 6.98 -8.40
N ILE A 84 2.89 7.81 -8.60
CA ILE A 84 3.47 8.70 -7.60
C ILE A 84 3.27 10.13 -8.10
N ASP A 85 2.53 10.96 -7.35
CA ASP A 85 2.24 12.34 -7.75
C ASP A 85 2.31 13.31 -6.56
N GLY A 86 3.33 14.17 -6.60
CA GLY A 86 3.62 15.16 -5.57
C GLY A 86 4.47 14.62 -4.42
N GLU A 87 4.55 15.40 -3.35
CA GLU A 87 5.36 15.13 -2.17
C GLU A 87 4.55 15.46 -0.90
N GLN A 88 4.68 14.63 0.13
CA GLN A 88 3.98 14.72 1.42
C GLN A 88 2.45 14.73 1.31
N HIS A 89 1.88 14.22 0.22
CA HIS A 89 0.43 14.08 0.08
C HIS A 89 -0.04 12.82 0.81
N HIS A 90 -0.80 13.00 1.90
CA HIS A 90 -1.44 11.90 2.60
C HIS A 90 -2.96 12.11 2.68
N GLY A 91 -3.73 11.21 2.04
CA GLY A 91 -5.19 11.31 1.98
C GLY A 91 -5.71 12.20 0.85
N LEU A 92 -6.51 13.23 1.16
CA LEU A 92 -7.22 14.04 0.17
C LEU A 92 -6.29 14.82 -0.77
N GLN A 93 -5.05 15.07 -0.35
CA GLN A 93 -4.01 15.72 -1.14
C GLN A 93 -3.66 14.90 -2.38
N ASN A 94 -3.82 13.58 -2.35
CA ASN A 94 -3.64 12.71 -3.52
C ASN A 94 -4.78 12.85 -4.56
N ASN A 95 -5.81 13.65 -4.31
CA ASN A 95 -6.91 13.89 -5.25
C ASN A 95 -6.54 14.92 -6.34
N THR A 96 -5.33 14.76 -6.91
CA THR A 96 -4.76 15.67 -7.89
C THR A 96 -5.41 15.49 -9.28
N PRO A 97 -5.28 16.48 -10.18
CA PRO A 97 -5.72 16.30 -11.56
C PRO A 97 -5.03 15.13 -12.29
N ASN A 98 -3.79 14.81 -11.95
CA ASN A 98 -3.04 13.70 -12.55
C ASN A 98 -3.58 12.36 -12.07
N ASN A 99 -3.76 12.18 -10.76
CA ASN A 99 -4.32 10.97 -10.19
C ASN A 99 -5.73 10.69 -10.68
N LYS A 100 -6.59 11.72 -10.82
CA LYS A 100 -7.92 11.57 -11.43
C LYS A 100 -7.86 11.04 -12.87
N LYS A 101 -6.93 11.56 -13.68
CA LYS A 101 -6.73 11.08 -15.06
C LYS A 101 -6.21 9.65 -15.08
N ALA A 102 -5.27 9.30 -14.20
CA ALA A 102 -4.73 7.96 -14.07
C ALA A 102 -5.83 6.94 -13.70
N ILE A 103 -6.68 7.26 -12.72
CA ILE A 103 -7.83 6.42 -12.35
C ILE A 103 -8.74 6.18 -13.55
N LEU A 104 -9.13 7.23 -14.27
CA LEU A 104 -10.02 7.10 -15.43
C LEU A 104 -9.39 6.26 -16.54
N ALA A 105 -8.10 6.46 -16.83
CA ALA A 105 -7.37 5.69 -17.83
C ALA A 105 -7.26 4.20 -17.44
N PHE A 106 -6.92 3.92 -16.18
CA PHE A 106 -6.83 2.56 -15.65
C PHE A 106 -8.17 1.84 -15.75
N LEU A 107 -9.26 2.48 -15.33
CA LEU A 107 -10.60 1.92 -15.45
C LEU A 107 -10.95 1.67 -16.91
N GLN A 108 -10.71 2.62 -17.83
CA GLN A 108 -10.98 2.42 -19.25
C GLN A 108 -10.22 1.24 -19.87
N ALA A 109 -9.01 0.95 -19.39
CA ALA A 109 -8.19 -0.16 -19.88
C ALA A 109 -8.61 -1.53 -19.32
N ASN A 110 -9.35 -1.56 -18.21
CA ASN A 110 -9.66 -2.79 -17.46
C ASN A 110 -11.18 -3.01 -17.23
N LEU A 111 -12.04 -2.23 -17.90
CA LEU A 111 -13.49 -2.41 -17.95
C LEU A 111 -13.92 -3.51 -18.93
#